data_AF-A0A658BRD7-F1
#
_entry.id   AF-A0A658BRD7-F1
#
_cell.length_a   1.000
_cell.length_b   1.000
_cell.length_c   1.000
_cell.angle_alpha   90.00
_cell.angle_beta   90.00
_cell.angle_gamma   90.00
#
_symmetry.space_group_name_H-M   'P 1'
#
loop_
_entity.id
_entity.type
_entity.pdbx_description
1 polymer ?
#
loop_
_entity_poly.entity_id
_entity_poly.type
_entity_poly.pdbx_seq_one_letter_code
_entity_poly.pdbx_strand_id
1 'polypeptide(L)' 'MEKLEEILNQGLSAFEATDNPADLDQVKSRFIGKNGALTELLKGLGKLSAEER' A
#
# COMPACT_ATOMS: atom_id res chain seq x y z
N MET A 1 -7.65 2.31 -10.96
CA MET A 1 -8.21 1.57 -9.80
C MET A 1 -7.56 0.20 -9.62
N GLU A 2 -7.27 -0.54 -10.70
CA GLU A 2 -6.62 -1.88 -10.65
C GLU A 2 -5.35 -1.93 -9.79
N LYS A 3 -4.50 -0.90 -9.87
CA LYS A 3 -3.25 -0.80 -9.09
C LYS A 3 -3.47 -0.72 -7.58
N LEU A 4 -4.60 -0.18 -7.12
CA LEU A 4 -4.95 -0.12 -5.71
C LEU A 4 -5.39 -1.49 -5.19
N GLU A 5 -6.24 -2.19 -5.95
CA GLU A 5 -6.71 -3.53 -5.61
C GLU A 5 -5.55 -4.54 -5.59
N GLU A 6 -4.59 -4.39 -6.50
CA GLU A 6 -3.39 -5.22 -6.53
C GLU A 6 -2.53 -5.02 -5.27
N ILE A 7 -2.29 -3.76 -4.86
CA ILE A 7 -1.57 -3.43 -3.63
C ILE A 7 -2.32 -3.95 -2.40
N LEU A 8 -3.64 -3.85 -2.39
CA LEU A 8 -4.48 -4.35 -1.31
C LEU A 8 -4.37 -5.87 -1.18
N ASN A 9 -4.54 -6.61 -2.28
CA ASN A 9 -4.45 -8.07 -2.29
C ASN A 9 -3.04 -8.57 -1.92
N GLN A 10 -1.99 -7.91 -2.41
CA GLN A 10 -0.61 -8.21 -2.02
C GLN A 10 -0.36 -7.93 -0.53
N GLY A 11 -0.90 -6.82 -0.02
CA GLY A 11 -0.83 -6.47 1.39
C GLY A 11 -1.49 -7.54 2.25
N LEU A 12 -2.76 -7.86 1.97
CA LEU A 12 -3.53 -8.88 2.69
C LEU A 12 -2.83 -10.24 2.68
N SER A 13 -2.35 -10.68 1.52
CA SER A 13 -1.61 -11.96 1.41
C SER A 13 -0.31 -11.94 2.21
N ALA A 14 0.42 -10.81 2.22
CA ALA A 14 1.64 -10.67 3.01
C ALA A 14 1.36 -10.63 4.52
N PHE A 15 0.24 -10.01 4.93
CA PHE A 15 -0.22 -10.01 6.32
C PHE A 15 -0.65 -11.41 6.77
N GLU A 16 -1.39 -12.14 5.94
CA GLU A 16 -1.81 -13.52 6.25
C GLU A 16 -0.65 -14.52 6.27
N ALA A 17 0.37 -14.31 5.43
CA ALA A 17 1.56 -15.17 5.40
C ALA A 17 2.55 -14.91 6.55
N THR A 18 2.29 -13.91 7.40
CA THR A 18 3.23 -13.45 8.43
C THR A 18 2.67 -13.64 9.83
N ASP A 19 3.26 -14.55 10.60
CA ASP A 19 2.86 -14.81 12.00
C ASP A 19 3.76 -14.12 13.03
N ASN A 20 4.81 -13.43 12.58
CA ASN A 20 5.79 -12.79 13.45
C ASN A 20 5.50 -11.28 13.57
N PRO A 21 5.33 -10.75 14.79
CA PRO A 21 5.07 -9.32 14.99
C PRO A 21 6.14 -8.39 14.39
N ALA A 22 7.42 -8.80 14.36
CA ALA A 22 8.46 -7.99 13.74
C ALA A 22 8.29 -7.88 12.21
N ASP A 23 7.84 -8.96 11.57
CA ASP A 23 7.62 -9.02 10.13
C ASP A 23 6.30 -8.31 9.77
N LEU A 24 5.28 -8.34 10.63
CA LEU A 24 4.06 -7.56 10.47
C LEU A 24 4.34 -6.05 10.40
N ASP A 25 5.25 -5.54 11.24
CA ASP A 25 5.66 -4.14 11.18
C ASP A 25 6.43 -3.81 9.89
N GLN A 26 7.23 -4.75 9.37
CA GLN A 26 7.86 -4.58 8.06
C GLN A 26 6.86 -4.55 6.92
N VAL A 27 5.90 -5.49 6.90
CA VAL A 27 4.81 -5.53 5.92
C VAL A 27 4.01 -4.23 5.98
N LYS A 28 3.62 -3.79 7.18
CA LYS A 28 2.92 -2.52 7.39
C LYS A 28 3.72 -1.32 6.85
N SER A 29 5.01 -1.26 7.11
CA SER A 29 5.89 -0.19 6.61
C SER A 29 5.98 -0.20 5.08
N ARG A 30 6.05 -1.38 4.45
CA ARG A 30 6.12 -1.56 3.00
C ARG A 30 4.86 -1.10 2.28
N PHE A 31 3.68 -1.28 2.87
CA PHE A 31 2.41 -0.94 2.23
C PHE A 31 1.87 0.44 2.65
N ILE A 32 1.85 0.74 3.95
CA ILE A 32 1.21 1.94 4.55
C ILE A 32 2.24 2.93 5.12
N GLY A 33 3.54 2.62 5.08
CA GLY A 33 4.59 3.51 5.58
C GLY A 33 4.75 4.80 4.76
N LYS A 34 5.65 5.69 5.21
CA LYS A 34 5.95 6.98 4.57
C LYS A 34 6.33 6.87 3.08
N ASN A 35 6.95 5.76 2.71
CA ASN A 35 7.36 5.41 1.35
C ASN A 35 6.68 4.11 0.90
N GLY A 36 5.56 3.74 1.53
CA GLY A 36 4.85 2.52 1.22
C GLY A 36 4.11 2.61 -0.12
N ALA A 37 3.82 1.46 -0.70
CA ALA A 37 3.16 1.36 -2.00
C ALA A 37 1.84 2.15 -2.07
N LEU A 38 1.04 2.14 -0.99
CA LEU A 38 -0.21 2.89 -0.91
C LEU A 38 0.05 4.41 -0.84
N THR A 39 1.04 4.84 -0.05
CA THR A 39 1.40 6.25 0.08
C THR A 39 1.93 6.82 -1.24
N GLU A 40 2.72 6.06 -2.00
CA GLU A 40 3.17 6.47 -3.33
C GLU A 40 2.02 6.53 -4.34
N LEU A 41 1.08 5.58 -4.29
CA LEU A 41 -0.12 5.62 -5.13
C LEU A 41 -0.98 6.86 -4.80
N LEU A 42 -1.20 7.15 -3.52
CA LEU A 42 -1.94 8.33 -3.06
C LEU A 42 -1.23 9.63 -3.43
N LYS A 43 0.10 9.70 -3.38
CA LYS A 43 0.87 10.84 -3.89
C LYS A 43 0.71 11.00 -5.39
N GLY A 44 0.68 9.90 -6.15
CA GLY A 44 0.40 9.90 -7.59
C GLY A 44 -0.99 10.43 -7.92
N LEU A 45 -2.01 9.95 -7.20
CA LEU A 45 -3.39 10.45 -7.30
C LEU A 45 -3.53 11.91 -6.81
N GLY A 46 -2.72 12.31 -5.83
CA GLY A 46 -2.63 13.68 -5.34
C GLY A 46 -2.06 14.66 -6.38
N LYS A 47 -1.15 14.19 -7.24
CA LYS A 47 -0.56 14.94 -8.35
C LYS A 47 -1.44 15.01 -9.60
N LEU A 48 -2.47 14.17 -9.70
CA LEU A 48 -3.49 14.28 -10.73
C LEU A 48 -4.39 15.48 -10.42
N SER A 49 -4.56 16.35 -11.42
CA SER A 49 -5.35 17.58 -11.33
C SER A 49 -6.80 17.28 -10.94
N ALA A 50 -7.45 18.22 -10.25
CA ALA A 50 -8.79 18.04 -9.70
C ALA A 50 -9.88 17.69 -10.74
N GLU A 51 -9.63 17.89 -12.04
CA GLU A 51 -10.52 17.51 -13.15
C GLU A 51 -10.48 16.01 -13.52
N GLU A 52 -9.50 15.25 -13.03
CA GLU A 52 -9.34 13.80 -13.29
C GLU A 52 -9.56 12.93 -12.04
N ARG A 53 -10.03 13.51 -10.94
CA ARG A 53 -10.34 12.81 -9.68
C ARG A 53 -11.75 12.22 -9.66
#